data_AF-A0A7C8EJM8-F1
#
_entry.id   AF-A0A7C8EJM8-F1
#
_cell.length_a   1.000
_cell.length_b   1.000
_cell.length_c   1.000
_cell.angle_alpha   90.00
_cell.angle_beta   90.00
_cell.angle_gamma   90.00
#
_symmetry.space_group_name_H-M   'P 1'
#
loop_
_entity.id
_entity.type
_entity.pdbx_description
1 polymer ?
#
loop_
_entity_poly.entity_id
_entity_poly.type
_entity_poly.pdbx_seq_one_letter_code
_entity_poly.pdbx_strand_id
1 'polypeptide(L)'
;PVPEGIDLDAILCIKTVRTVRNDNTISYQKELYQIEEVMAGKIVTVTERIDGTMRILYQGRKLKFRQINVRPERPQKQKVKIKRRTAYIPPADHPWRKFKIGRNASKNITEVAA
;
A
#
# COMPACT_ATOMS: atom_id res chain seq x y z
N PRO A 1 -48.54 13.50 -9.92
CA PRO A 1 -47.43 14.33 -10.46
C PRO A 1 -46.27 14.31 -9.46
N VAL A 2 -45.03 14.40 -9.91
CA VAL A 2 -43.85 14.43 -9.03
C VAL A 2 -43.80 15.82 -8.35
N PRO A 3 -43.60 15.91 -7.02
CA PRO A 3 -43.49 17.20 -6.32
C PRO A 3 -42.36 18.07 -6.87
N GLU A 4 -42.60 19.37 -7.00
CA GLU A 4 -41.56 20.34 -7.40
C GLU A 4 -40.40 20.33 -6.41
N GLY A 5 -39.16 20.28 -6.93
CA GLY A 5 -37.94 20.29 -6.12
C GLY A 5 -37.32 18.91 -5.85
N ILE A 6 -37.95 17.80 -6.29
CA ILE A 6 -37.39 16.46 -6.17
C ILE A 6 -36.57 16.10 -7.42
N ASP A 7 -35.25 15.98 -7.28
CA ASP A 7 -34.37 15.45 -8.34
C ASP A 7 -34.46 13.92 -8.35
N LEU A 8 -35.40 13.39 -9.14
CA LEU A 8 -35.60 11.95 -9.31
C LEU A 8 -34.35 11.23 -9.83
N ASP A 9 -33.56 11.87 -10.69
CA ASP A 9 -32.34 11.26 -11.22
C ASP A 9 -31.30 11.06 -10.12
N ALA A 10 -31.24 11.95 -9.13
CA ALA A 10 -30.36 11.80 -7.98
C ALA A 10 -30.84 10.72 -6.99
N ILE A 11 -32.15 10.46 -6.94
CA ILE A 11 -32.75 9.45 -6.07
C ILE A 11 -32.65 8.05 -6.70
N LEU A 12 -33.09 7.93 -7.95
CA LEU A 12 -33.17 6.68 -8.71
C LEU A 12 -31.88 6.42 -9.50
N CYS A 13 -30.72 6.55 -8.86
CA CYS A 13 -29.42 6.26 -9.46
C CYS A 13 -28.74 5.07 -8.81
N ILE A 14 -27.83 4.43 -9.55
CA ILE A 14 -26.96 3.38 -9.02
C ILE A 14 -25.79 4.03 -8.31
N LYS A 15 -25.60 3.72 -7.02
CA LYS A 15 -24.53 4.27 -6.19
C LYS A 15 -23.48 3.21 -5.91
N THR A 16 -22.25 3.48 -6.32
CA THR A 16 -21.09 2.59 -6.09
C THR A 16 -20.04 3.32 -5.28
N VAL A 17 -19.70 2.78 -4.12
CA VAL A 17 -18.65 3.33 -3.26
C VAL A 17 -17.27 2.88 -3.74
N ARG A 18 -16.33 3.82 -3.88
CA ARG A 18 -14.94 3.55 -4.28
C ARG A 18 -13.96 4.37 -3.47
N THR A 19 -12.82 3.78 -3.18
CA THR A 19 -11.69 4.49 -2.57
C THR A 19 -10.80 5.07 -3.67
N VAL A 20 -10.46 6.35 -3.52
CA VAL A 20 -9.55 7.05 -4.42
C VAL A 20 -8.12 6.62 -4.15
N ARG A 21 -7.42 6.19 -5.19
CA ARG A 21 -6.01 5.79 -5.08
C ARG A 21 -5.11 7.01 -4.86
N ASN A 22 -3.88 6.79 -4.38
CA ASN A 22 -2.89 7.85 -4.12
C ASN A 22 -2.54 8.72 -5.35
N ASP A 23 -2.78 8.25 -6.56
CA ASP A 23 -2.61 9.01 -7.81
C ASP A 23 -3.89 9.80 -8.20
N ASN A 24 -4.85 9.95 -7.29
CA ASN A 24 -6.18 10.53 -7.51
C ASN A 24 -7.01 9.83 -8.61
N THR A 25 -6.74 8.54 -8.86
CA THR A 25 -7.51 7.72 -9.81
C THR A 25 -8.55 6.84 -9.12
N ILE A 26 -9.65 6.58 -9.83
CA ILE A 26 -10.68 5.61 -9.48
C ILE A 26 -10.85 4.65 -10.66
N SER A 27 -11.07 3.37 -10.36
CA SER A 27 -11.52 2.41 -11.36
C SER A 27 -13.01 2.15 -11.21
N TYR A 28 -13.73 2.24 -12.32
CA TYR A 28 -15.16 1.99 -12.39
C TYR A 28 -15.49 1.41 -13.77
N GLN A 29 -16.29 0.34 -13.81
CA GLN A 29 -16.70 -0.36 -15.05
C GLN A 29 -15.55 -0.64 -16.06
N LYS A 30 -14.39 -1.12 -15.57
CA LYS A 30 -13.16 -1.38 -16.36
C LYS A 30 -12.45 -0.15 -16.92
N GLU A 31 -12.99 1.04 -16.69
CA GLU A 31 -12.36 2.31 -17.03
C GLU A 31 -11.65 2.93 -15.82
N LEU A 32 -10.82 3.93 -16.10
CA LEU A 32 -10.11 4.72 -15.11
C LEU A 32 -10.52 6.18 -15.23
N TYR A 33 -10.75 6.80 -14.08
CA TYR A 33 -11.13 8.20 -13.98
C TYR A 33 -10.15 8.93 -13.06
N GLN A 34 -9.59 10.02 -13.56
CA GLN A 34 -8.71 10.92 -12.82
C GLN A 34 -9.55 12.04 -12.21
N ILE A 35 -9.53 12.18 -10.89
CA ILE A 35 -10.11 13.33 -10.20
C ILE A 35 -9.14 14.52 -10.31
N GLU A 36 -9.66 15.70 -10.61
CA GLU A 36 -8.88 16.94 -10.72
C GLU A 36 -8.45 17.50 -9.35
N GLU A 37 -9.26 17.25 -8.32
CA GLU A 37 -8.99 17.62 -6.94
C GLU A 37 -8.15 16.57 -6.19
N VAL A 38 -7.40 17.01 -5.16
CA VAL A 38 -6.58 16.10 -4.34
C VAL A 38 -7.47 15.34 -3.35
N MET A 39 -7.71 14.07 -3.68
CA MET A 39 -8.65 13.18 -2.99
C MET A 39 -8.04 11.83 -2.60
N ALA A 40 -6.73 11.67 -2.71
CA ALA A 40 -5.98 10.47 -2.36
C ALA A 40 -6.41 9.87 -1.00
N GLY A 41 -6.78 8.59 -0.99
CA GLY A 41 -7.16 7.85 0.22
C GLY A 41 -8.59 8.11 0.71
N LYS A 42 -9.33 9.05 0.11
CA LYS A 42 -10.72 9.34 0.49
C LYS A 42 -11.68 8.35 -0.18
N ILE A 43 -12.83 8.17 0.45
CA ILE A 43 -13.93 7.36 -0.09
C ILE A 43 -14.88 8.29 -0.83
N VAL A 44 -15.23 7.94 -2.07
CA VAL A 44 -16.18 8.67 -2.91
C VAL A 44 -17.31 7.74 -3.37
N THR A 45 -18.42 8.34 -3.77
CA THR A 45 -19.57 7.64 -4.33
C THR A 45 -19.67 7.97 -5.81
N VAL A 46 -19.51 6.97 -6.67
CA VAL A 46 -19.84 7.06 -8.08
C VAL A 46 -21.34 6.83 -8.23
N THR A 47 -22.03 7.77 -8.89
CA THR A 47 -23.46 7.67 -9.17
C THR A 47 -23.69 7.60 -10.67
N GLU A 48 -24.33 6.54 -11.13
CA GLU A 48 -24.77 6.35 -12.52
C GLU A 48 -26.27 6.61 -12.57
N ARG A 49 -26.66 7.66 -13.30
CA ARG A 49 -28.06 8.05 -13.49
C ARG A 49 -28.71 7.20 -14.59
N ILE A 50 -30.04 7.20 -14.65
CA ILE A 50 -30.82 6.45 -15.63
C ILE A 50 -30.54 6.93 -17.07
N ASP A 51 -30.19 8.20 -17.24
CA ASP A 51 -29.76 8.79 -18.51
C ASP A 51 -28.36 8.34 -18.98
N GLY A 52 -27.67 7.49 -18.18
CA GLY A 52 -26.30 7.04 -18.44
C GLY A 52 -25.23 8.04 -18.03
N THR A 53 -25.59 9.19 -17.44
CA THR A 53 -24.61 10.15 -16.97
C THR A 53 -23.98 9.70 -15.65
N MET A 54 -22.65 9.71 -15.62
CA MET A 54 -21.86 9.37 -14.45
C MET A 54 -21.49 10.64 -13.68
N ARG A 55 -21.61 10.60 -12.36
CA ARG A 55 -21.07 11.64 -11.45
C ARG A 55 -20.28 11.02 -10.33
N ILE A 56 -19.30 11.75 -9.83
CA ILE A 56 -18.52 11.36 -8.66
C ILE A 56 -18.83 12.35 -7.55
N LEU A 57 -19.30 11.84 -6.42
CA LEU A 57 -19.69 12.61 -5.25
C LEU A 57 -18.76 12.31 -4.08
N TYR A 58 -18.34 13.35 -3.38
CA TYR A 58 -17.67 13.26 -2.09
C TYR A 58 -18.46 14.05 -1.07
N GLN A 59 -18.98 13.38 -0.04
CA GLN A 59 -19.79 14.02 1.01
C GLN A 59 -20.94 14.89 0.43
N GLY A 60 -21.58 14.42 -0.65
CA GLY A 60 -22.65 15.16 -1.34
C GLY A 60 -22.17 16.24 -2.32
N ARG A 61 -20.89 16.59 -2.35
CA ARG A 61 -20.31 17.53 -3.32
C ARG A 61 -19.88 16.81 -4.60
N LYS A 62 -20.25 17.37 -5.75
CA LYS A 62 -19.78 16.91 -7.07
C LYS A 62 -18.30 17.22 -7.27
N LEU A 63 -17.55 16.23 -7.75
CA LEU A 63 -16.15 16.35 -8.12
C LEU A 63 -16.00 16.45 -9.63
N LYS A 64 -15.02 17.23 -10.08
CA LYS A 64 -14.58 17.22 -11.48
C LYS A 64 -13.63 16.07 -11.72
N PHE A 65 -13.84 15.37 -12.84
CA PHE A 65 -13.02 14.23 -13.22
C PHE A 65 -12.92 14.13 -14.74
N ARG A 66 -11.90 13.43 -15.21
CA ARG A 66 -11.70 13.08 -16.62
C ARG A 66 -11.43 11.59 -16.75
N GLN A 67 -11.95 10.99 -17.81
CA GLN A 67 -11.62 9.62 -18.16
C GLN A 67 -10.17 9.54 -18.66
N ILE A 68 -9.46 8.49 -18.26
CA ILE A 68 -8.10 8.19 -18.71
C ILE A 68 -8.04 6.73 -19.19
N ASN A 69 -7.41 6.49 -20.33
CA ASN A 69 -7.23 5.13 -20.86
C ASN A 69 -6.04 4.41 -20.22
N VAL A 70 -4.97 5.15 -19.93
CA VAL A 70 -3.72 4.61 -19.42
C VAL A 70 -3.32 5.38 -18.16
N ARG A 71 -2.90 4.63 -17.13
CA ARG A 71 -2.32 5.22 -15.93
C ARG A 71 -0.96 5.83 -16.29
N PRO A 72 -0.65 7.07 -15.87
CA PRO A 72 0.70 7.61 -16.04
C PRO A 72 1.72 6.70 -15.35
N GLU A 73 2.77 6.34 -16.08
CA GLU A 73 3.83 5.51 -15.53
C GLU A 73 4.50 6.22 -14.36
N ARG A 74 4.68 5.51 -13.25
CA ARG A 74 5.47 6.05 -12.14
C ARG A 74 6.92 6.13 -12.62
N PRO A 75 7.60 7.29 -12.45
CA PRO A 75 9.01 7.36 -12.76
C PRO A 75 9.72 6.25 -11.98
N GLN A 76 10.44 5.40 -12.70
CA GLN A 76 11.17 4.30 -12.10
C GLN A 76 12.23 4.91 -11.19
N LYS A 77 12.01 4.85 -9.87
CA LYS A 77 13.06 5.22 -8.91
C LYS A 77 14.24 4.31 -9.19
N GLN A 78 15.38 4.91 -9.52
CA GLN A 78 16.62 4.16 -9.67
C GLN A 78 16.80 3.33 -8.41
N LYS A 79 16.87 2.00 -8.57
CA LYS A 79 17.12 1.09 -7.45
C LYS A 79 18.51 1.43 -6.93
N VAL A 80 18.56 2.20 -5.86
CA VAL A 80 19.81 2.44 -5.14
C VAL A 80 20.29 1.07 -4.69
N LYS A 81 21.43 0.62 -5.22
CA LYS A 81 22.06 -0.63 -4.80
C LYS A 81 22.50 -0.45 -3.36
N ILE A 82 21.66 -0.83 -2.41
CA ILE A 82 22.01 -0.90 -0.99
C ILE A 82 23.08 -1.98 -0.89
N LYS A 83 24.35 -1.57 -0.78
CA LYS A 83 25.44 -2.50 -0.46
C LYS A 83 25.14 -3.06 0.93
N ARG A 84 24.93 -4.37 1.03
CA ARG A 84 24.84 -5.04 2.33
C ARG A 84 26.16 -4.79 3.06
N ARG A 85 26.10 -4.12 4.21
CA ARG A 85 27.27 -4.01 5.08
C ARG A 85 27.67 -5.42 5.48
N THR A 86 28.92 -5.79 5.21
CA THR A 86 29.48 -7.03 5.74
C THR A 86 29.54 -6.93 7.26
N ALA A 87 29.11 -7.97 7.96
CA ALA A 87 29.27 -8.02 9.41
C ALA A 87 30.76 -7.90 9.75
N TYR A 88 31.10 -7.00 10.67
CA TYR A 88 32.47 -6.86 11.13
C TYR A 88 32.85 -8.09 11.95
N ILE A 89 33.81 -8.86 11.43
CA ILE A 89 34.41 -9.98 12.15
C ILE A 89 35.65 -9.40 12.84
N PRO A 90 35.72 -9.43 14.18
CA PRO A 90 36.90 -8.92 14.89
C PRO A 90 38.14 -9.78 14.54
N PRO A 91 39.34 -9.23 14.76
CA PRO A 91 40.59 -9.99 14.64
C PRO A 91 40.58 -11.24 15.52
N ALA A 92 41.35 -12.25 15.11
CA ALA A 92 41.51 -13.48 15.87
C ALA A 92 41.99 -13.25 17.30
N ASP A 93 42.74 -12.16 17.52
CA ASP A 93 43.34 -11.82 18.80
C ASP A 93 42.39 -11.09 19.79
N HIS A 94 41.13 -10.87 19.40
CA HIS A 94 40.17 -10.11 20.21
C HIS A 94 39.80 -10.86 21.51
N PRO A 95 39.75 -10.18 22.67
CA PRO A 95 39.54 -10.81 23.98
C PRO A 95 38.25 -11.63 24.06
N TRP A 96 37.16 -11.21 23.40
CA TRP A 96 35.90 -11.98 23.40
C TRP A 96 36.01 -13.35 22.72
N ARG A 97 36.96 -13.53 21.79
CA ARG A 97 37.16 -14.78 21.03
C ARG A 97 37.99 -15.78 21.84
N LYS A 98 38.76 -15.26 22.80
CA LYS A 98 39.58 -16.03 23.74
C LYS A 98 38.80 -16.50 24.96
N PHE A 99 37.61 -15.97 25.20
CA PHE A 99 36.74 -16.36 26.31
C PHE A 99 36.16 -17.76 26.07
N LYS A 100 36.69 -18.78 26.78
CA LYS A 100 36.19 -20.16 26.75
C LYS A 100 35.20 -20.37 27.89
N ILE A 101 33.92 -20.51 27.58
CA ILE A 101 32.92 -21.00 28.54
C ILE A 101 33.19 -22.49 28.79
N GLY A 102 33.28 -22.87 30.07
CA GLY A 102 33.95 -24.07 30.59
C GLY A 102 33.63 -25.38 29.86
N ARG A 103 34.69 -26.15 29.56
CA ARG A 103 34.56 -27.58 29.24
C ARG A 103 34.70 -28.37 30.54
N ASN A 104 33.71 -29.19 30.85
CA ASN A 104 33.75 -30.15 31.94
C ASN A 104 34.98 -31.06 31.81
N ALA A 105 35.74 -31.18 32.91
CA ALA A 105 36.83 -32.13 33.05
C ALA A 105 36.23 -33.54 33.24
N SER A 106 36.27 -34.36 32.20
CA SER A 106 36.08 -35.80 32.35
C SER A 106 37.30 -36.39 33.08
N LYS A 107 37.08 -36.80 34.33
CA LYS A 107 38.02 -37.62 35.11
C LYS A 107 38.15 -38.97 34.41
N ASN A 108 39.34 -39.30 33.90
CA ASN A 108 39.68 -40.68 33.56
C ASN A 108 40.33 -41.34 34.77
N ILE A 109 39.66 -42.39 35.24
CA ILE A 109 40.08 -43.31 36.29
C ILE A 109 40.84 -44.41 35.54
N THR A 110 42.11 -44.66 35.87
CA THR A 110 42.75 -45.94 35.52
C THR A 110 43.77 -46.30 36.60
N GLU A 111 43.63 -47.55 37.02
CA GLU A 111 44.15 -48.21 38.21
C GLU A 111 45.50 -48.91 37.93
N VAL A 112 46.30 -49.07 38.99
CA VAL A 112 47.36 -50.08 39.30
C VAL A 112 48.43 -50.50 38.26
N ALA A 113 49.70 -50.31 38.67
CA ALA A 113 50.84 -51.26 38.67
C ALA A 113 52.13 -50.43 38.95
N ALA A 114 53.10 -50.78 39.80
CA ALA A 114 53.42 -51.94 40.64
C ALA A 114 54.30 -51.44 41.80
#